data_AF-A0AAV5CDC2-F1
#
_entry.id   AF-A0AAV5CDC2-F1
#
_cell.length_a   1.000
_cell.length_b   1.000
_cell.length_c   1.000
_cell.angle_alpha   90.00
_cell.angle_beta   90.00
_cell.angle_gamma   90.00
#
_symmetry.space_group_name_H-M   'P 1'
#
loop_
_entity.id
_entity.type
_entity.pdbx_description
1 polymer ?
#
loop_
_entity_poly.entity_id
_entity_poly.type
_entity_poly.pdbx_seq_one_letter_code
_entity_poly.pdbx_strand_id
1 'polypeptide(L)'
;MHNITKLERIANNPSLRKIEVINCPRLKVLEDLPALRRFSWENLNAETLPEYLVEIKIIKLEIKCNLILFEKISMKDATDEWKMIKHIQQVKVYGDKWPDGTYKSYIYLNKGQVISTKIGESDKSTGIYLMSNFPSLEWYDQKRGTTQIWVVADHGRS
;
A
#
# COMPACT_ATOMS: atom_id res chain seq x y z
N MET A 1 -1.49 20.20 12.14
CA MET A 1 -0.52 19.08 12.00
C MET A 1 0.85 19.69 11.84
N HIS A 2 1.79 19.43 12.75
CA HIS A 2 3.14 20.00 12.68
C HIS A 2 3.93 19.31 11.57
N ASN A 3 4.21 20.05 10.51
CA ASN A 3 4.97 19.59 9.35
C ASN A 3 6.47 19.57 9.73
N ILE A 4 7.00 18.41 10.15
CA ILE A 4 8.43 18.28 10.48
C ILE A 4 9.21 17.97 9.20
N THR A 5 9.29 18.97 8.32
CA THR A 5 9.93 18.83 6.99
C THR A 5 11.44 18.55 7.06
N LYS A 6 12.07 18.77 8.22
CA LYS A 6 13.52 18.65 8.44
C LYS A 6 13.95 17.37 9.16
N LEU A 7 13.03 16.47 9.51
CA LEU A 7 13.42 15.21 10.17
C LEU A 7 14.17 14.32 9.19
N GLU A 8 15.45 14.05 9.46
CA GLU A 8 16.31 13.23 8.58
C GLU A 8 16.58 11.82 9.11
N ARG A 9 16.51 11.65 10.44
CA ARG A 9 16.90 10.42 11.11
C ARG A 9 16.04 10.15 12.35
N ILE A 10 15.65 8.90 12.53
CA ILE A 10 15.09 8.38 13.79
C ILE A 10 16.01 7.23 14.19
N ALA A 11 16.64 7.33 15.36
CA ALA A 11 17.56 6.32 15.83
C ALA A 11 17.59 6.18 17.36
N ASN A 12 18.30 5.16 17.85
CA ASN A 12 18.65 4.98 19.27
C ASN A 12 17.44 4.90 20.20
N ASN A 13 16.40 4.18 19.79
CA ASN A 13 15.21 4.00 20.62
C ASN A 13 14.82 2.51 20.72
N PRO A 14 15.41 1.78 21.68
CA PRO A 14 15.21 0.34 21.80
C PRO A 14 13.81 -0.07 22.24
N SER A 15 13.00 0.85 22.78
CA SER A 15 11.62 0.59 23.22
C SER A 15 10.57 1.00 22.18
N LEU A 16 10.96 1.69 21.11
CA LEU A 16 10.03 2.20 20.09
C LEU A 16 9.43 1.06 19.28
N ARG A 17 8.11 0.86 19.41
CA ARG A 17 7.37 -0.23 18.74
C ARG A 17 6.63 0.19 17.49
N LYS A 18 6.33 1.48 17.36
CA LYS A 18 5.53 2.06 16.29
C LYS A 18 6.09 3.42 15.89
N ILE A 19 6.16 3.66 14.59
CA ILE A 19 6.44 4.97 14.00
C ILE A 19 5.29 5.34 13.07
N GLU A 20 4.94 6.63 13.07
CA GLU A 20 4.09 7.26 12.06
C GLU A 20 4.84 8.47 11.49
N VAL A 21 5.07 8.47 10.18
CA VAL A 21 5.75 9.54 9.45
C VAL A 21 4.75 10.15 8.49
N ILE A 22 4.51 11.46 8.62
CA ILE A 22 3.55 12.19 7.79
C ILE A 22 4.29 13.37 7.16
N ASN A 23 4.39 13.37 5.84
CA ASN A 23 4.99 14.46 5.05
C ASN A 23 6.41 14.83 5.48
N CYS A 24 7.25 13.83 5.79
CA CYS A 24 8.68 14.02 6.09
C CYS A 24 9.55 13.53 4.92
N PRO A 25 9.65 14.28 3.80
CA PRO A 25 10.40 13.84 2.61
C PRO A 25 11.92 13.77 2.83
N ARG A 26 12.43 14.39 3.90
CA ARG A 26 13.86 14.38 4.23
C ARG A 26 14.27 13.22 5.12
N LEU A 27 13.34 12.41 5.63
CA LEU A 27 13.67 11.24 6.43
C LEU A 27 14.42 10.26 5.55
N LYS A 28 15.61 9.84 5.98
CA LYS A 28 16.49 8.95 5.24
C LYS A 28 16.95 7.75 6.06
N VAL A 29 16.94 7.87 7.39
CA VAL A 29 17.58 6.86 8.25
C VAL A 29 16.67 6.42 9.39
N LEU A 30 16.54 5.09 9.53
CA LEU A 30 15.90 4.39 10.64
C LEU A 30 16.90 3.37 11.19
N GLU A 31 17.48 3.63 12.35
CA GLU A 31 18.62 2.85 12.86
C GLU A 31 18.48 2.53 14.35
N ASP A 32 18.97 1.38 14.82
CA ASP A 32 18.91 0.99 16.24
C ASP A 32 17.50 1.04 16.86
N LEU A 33 16.54 0.44 16.14
CA LEU A 33 15.14 0.31 16.56
C LEU A 33 14.72 -1.18 16.72
N PRO A 34 15.37 -1.95 17.60
CA PRO A 34 15.19 -3.41 17.70
C PRO A 34 13.76 -3.84 18.07
N ALA A 35 12.98 -2.99 18.74
CA ALA A 35 11.59 -3.30 19.11
C ALA A 35 10.56 -2.84 18.08
N LEU A 36 10.97 -2.22 16.96
CA LEU A 36 10.05 -1.66 15.98
C LEU A 36 9.27 -2.78 15.28
N ARG A 37 7.94 -2.71 15.33
CA ARG A 37 7.06 -3.71 14.71
C ARG A 37 6.11 -3.13 13.67
N ARG A 38 5.80 -1.83 13.79
CA ARG A 38 4.80 -1.15 12.96
C ARG A 38 5.34 0.17 12.43
N PHE A 39 5.18 0.40 11.14
CA PHE A 39 5.57 1.64 10.49
C PHE A 39 4.41 2.15 9.65
N SER A 40 4.05 3.42 9.80
CA SER A 40 3.13 4.11 8.91
C SER A 40 3.86 5.25 8.22
N TRP A 41 3.66 5.36 6.91
CA TRP A 41 4.26 6.38 6.07
C TRP A 41 3.18 7.02 5.21
N GLU A 42 3.08 8.34 5.30
CA GLU A 42 2.18 9.16 4.49
C GLU A 42 2.97 10.22 3.74
N ASN A 43 2.87 10.19 2.42
CA ASN A 43 3.31 11.27 1.55
C ASN A 43 2.50 11.25 0.26
N LEU A 44 1.58 12.21 0.13
CA LEU A 44 0.71 12.33 -1.04
C LEU A 44 1.43 12.91 -2.26
N ASN A 45 2.64 13.46 -2.09
CA ASN A 45 3.42 14.06 -3.17
C ASN A 45 4.61 13.18 -3.60
N ALA A 46 4.77 11.99 -3.03
CA ALA A 46 5.88 11.10 -3.36
C ALA A 46 5.66 10.38 -4.70
N GLU A 47 6.72 10.27 -5.49
CA GLU A 47 6.71 9.51 -6.74
C GLU A 47 7.16 8.05 -6.57
N THR A 48 7.92 7.79 -5.50
CA THR A 48 8.51 6.49 -5.16
C THR A 48 8.51 6.26 -3.65
N LEU A 49 8.65 5.00 -3.23
CA LEU A 49 8.87 4.63 -1.84
C LEU A 49 10.29 5.01 -1.40
N PRO A 50 10.48 5.32 -0.11
CA PRO A 50 11.80 5.64 0.42
C PRO A 50 12.67 4.40 0.60
N GLU A 51 13.96 4.53 0.24
CA GLU A 51 14.96 3.44 0.23
C GLU A 51 15.13 2.73 1.57
N TYR A 52 15.00 3.45 2.69
CA TYR A 52 15.14 2.86 4.03
C TYR A 52 14.10 1.76 4.33
N LEU A 53 13.03 1.63 3.53
CA LEU A 53 12.06 0.54 3.69
C LEU A 53 12.63 -0.82 3.29
N VAL A 54 13.66 -0.86 2.44
CA VAL A 54 14.29 -2.11 1.97
C VAL A 54 14.88 -2.90 3.14
N GLU A 55 15.55 -2.22 4.07
CA GLU A 55 16.31 -2.87 5.14
C GLU A 55 15.54 -2.96 6.47
N ILE A 56 14.39 -2.29 6.56
CA ILE A 56 13.65 -2.19 7.81
C ILE A 56 13.01 -3.54 8.19
N LYS A 57 13.28 -4.00 9.42
CA LYS A 57 12.73 -5.24 9.96
C LYS A 57 11.46 -4.97 10.75
N ILE A 58 10.32 -4.88 10.07
CA ILE A 58 8.98 -4.68 10.68
C ILE A 58 8.01 -5.79 10.29
N ILE A 59 6.91 -5.90 11.06
CA ILE A 59 5.84 -6.85 10.78
C ILE A 59 4.74 -6.20 9.94
N LYS A 60 4.41 -4.93 10.24
CA LYS A 60 3.30 -4.21 9.61
C LYS A 60 3.74 -2.88 9.02
N LEU A 61 3.41 -2.67 7.76
CA LEU A 61 3.60 -1.42 7.03
C LEU A 61 2.26 -0.87 6.56
N GLU A 62 2.02 0.41 6.79
CA GLU A 62 0.90 1.16 6.25
C GLU A 62 1.40 2.34 5.42
N ILE A 63 1.05 2.35 4.13
CA ILE A 63 1.44 3.38 3.16
C ILE A 63 0.20 4.18 2.78
N LYS A 64 0.31 5.51 2.83
CA LYS A 64 -0.72 6.46 2.38
C LYS A 64 -0.07 7.37 1.34
N CYS A 65 -0.48 7.23 0.08
CA CYS A 65 0.20 7.85 -1.06
C CYS A 65 -0.78 8.38 -2.11
N ASN A 66 -0.26 9.06 -3.13
CA ASN A 66 -1.06 9.39 -4.32
C ASN A 66 -1.40 8.13 -5.13
N LEU A 67 -2.32 8.31 -6.09
CA LEU A 67 -2.79 7.24 -6.96
C LEU A 67 -1.65 6.63 -7.81
N ILE A 68 -0.72 7.45 -8.30
CA ILE A 68 0.37 6.98 -9.19
C ILE A 68 1.28 6.00 -8.45
N LEU A 69 1.73 6.35 -7.24
CA LEU A 69 2.57 5.45 -6.43
C LEU A 69 1.79 4.21 -5.98
N PHE A 70 0.50 4.37 -5.64
CA PHE A 70 -0.38 3.25 -5.33
C PHE A 70 -0.44 2.24 -6.50
N GLU A 71 -0.61 2.72 -7.74
CA GLU A 71 -0.65 1.89 -8.95
C GLU A 71 0.67 1.15 -9.15
N LYS A 72 1.82 1.84 -9.03
CA LYS A 72 3.13 1.20 -9.14
C LYS A 72 3.28 0.05 -8.14
N ILE A 73 2.94 0.26 -6.87
CA ILE A 73 3.01 -0.78 -5.84
C ILE A 73 2.05 -1.94 -6.16
N SER A 74 0.84 -1.62 -6.64
CA SER A 74 -0.19 -2.60 -6.97
C SER A 74 0.21 -3.53 -8.13
N MET A 75 1.05 -3.04 -9.04
CA MET A 75 1.61 -3.83 -10.14
C MET A 75 2.66 -4.87 -9.69
N LYS A 76 3.01 -4.92 -8.39
CA LYS A 76 3.91 -5.91 -7.79
C LYS A 76 5.23 -6.06 -8.55
N ASP A 77 5.58 -7.27 -8.98
CA ASP A 77 6.87 -7.60 -9.60
C ASP A 77 7.11 -6.90 -10.95
N ALA A 78 6.10 -6.25 -11.52
CA ALA A 78 6.26 -5.39 -12.70
C ALA A 78 6.89 -4.03 -12.39
N THR A 79 7.05 -3.65 -11.10
CA THR A 79 7.72 -2.40 -10.71
C THR A 79 8.74 -2.63 -9.59
N ASP A 80 9.68 -1.68 -9.47
CA ASP A 80 10.69 -1.72 -8.41
C ASP A 80 10.13 -1.37 -7.03
N GLU A 81 9.00 -0.65 -6.96
CA GLU A 81 8.37 -0.24 -5.70
C GLU A 81 8.02 -1.44 -4.82
N TRP A 82 7.50 -2.52 -5.41
CA TRP A 82 7.14 -3.72 -4.65
C TRP A 82 8.37 -4.43 -4.06
N LYS A 83 9.51 -4.39 -4.76
CA LYS A 83 10.76 -5.02 -4.28
C LYS A 83 11.21 -4.42 -2.95
N MET A 84 10.87 -3.16 -2.68
CA MET A 84 11.25 -2.44 -1.46
C MET A 84 10.49 -2.88 -0.22
N ILE A 85 9.34 -3.55 -0.37
CA ILE A 85 8.42 -3.84 0.74
C ILE A 85 7.91 -5.28 0.76
N LYS A 86 8.23 -6.09 -0.27
CA LYS A 86 7.75 -7.48 -0.39
C LYS A 86 8.19 -8.40 0.75
N HIS A 87 9.27 -8.07 1.46
CA HIS A 87 9.75 -8.83 2.63
C HIS A 87 8.88 -8.62 3.88
N ILE A 88 8.01 -7.60 3.88
CA ILE A 88 7.19 -7.23 5.03
C ILE A 88 5.92 -8.10 5.05
N GLN A 89 5.63 -8.67 6.21
CA GLN A 89 4.54 -9.64 6.36
C GLN A 89 3.16 -9.03 6.08
N GLN A 90 2.84 -7.87 6.64
CA GLN A 90 1.54 -7.22 6.45
C GLN A 90 1.73 -5.83 5.85
N VAL A 91 1.21 -5.62 4.65
CA VAL A 91 1.29 -4.34 3.95
C VAL A 91 -0.12 -3.85 3.64
N LYS A 92 -0.42 -2.63 4.07
CA LYS A 92 -1.63 -1.90 3.65
C LYS A 92 -1.19 -0.69 2.86
N VAL A 93 -1.73 -0.52 1.66
CA VAL A 93 -1.48 0.65 0.83
C VAL A 93 -2.81 1.32 0.56
N TYR A 94 -2.84 2.63 0.75
CA TYR A 94 -3.99 3.47 0.53
C TYR A 94 -3.60 4.53 -0.51
N GLY A 95 -4.43 4.67 -1.53
CA GLY A 95 -4.24 5.58 -2.65
C GLY A 95 -5.49 6.41 -2.87
N ASP A 96 -5.28 7.72 -3.07
CA ASP A 96 -6.30 8.72 -3.38
C ASP A 96 -7.40 8.87 -2.31
N LYS A 97 -7.81 10.10 -1.99
CA LYS A 97 -8.84 10.38 -0.99
C LYS A 97 -10.06 10.99 -1.66
N TRP A 98 -11.25 10.56 -1.28
CA TRP A 98 -12.47 11.30 -1.51
C TRP A 98 -12.45 12.62 -0.72
N PRO A 99 -13.25 13.62 -1.12
CA PRO A 99 -13.39 14.88 -0.37
C PRO A 99 -13.82 14.69 1.09
N ASP A 100 -14.51 13.58 1.41
CA ASP A 100 -14.90 13.20 2.76
C ASP A 100 -13.75 12.60 3.60
N GLY A 101 -12.55 12.47 3.03
CA GLY A 101 -11.35 11.94 3.68
C GLY A 101 -11.20 10.42 3.62
N THR A 102 -12.16 9.68 3.05
CA THR A 102 -12.06 8.23 2.87
C THR A 102 -11.17 7.87 1.68
N TYR A 103 -10.42 6.78 1.76
CA TYR A 103 -9.58 6.35 0.65
C TYR A 103 -10.40 5.72 -0.47
N LYS A 104 -10.16 6.17 -1.70
CA LYS A 104 -10.81 5.63 -2.89
C LYS A 104 -10.30 4.22 -3.17
N SER A 105 -8.98 4.06 -3.09
CA SER A 105 -8.29 2.81 -3.40
C SER A 105 -7.49 2.31 -2.21
N TYR A 106 -7.50 1.00 -1.99
CA TYR A 106 -6.61 0.34 -1.05
C TYR A 106 -6.27 -1.07 -1.51
N ILE A 107 -5.12 -1.57 -1.07
CA ILE A 107 -4.76 -2.98 -1.16
C ILE A 107 -4.19 -3.43 0.19
N TYR A 108 -4.65 -4.58 0.67
CA TYR A 108 -4.14 -5.24 1.87
C TYR A 108 -3.53 -6.56 1.48
N LEU A 109 -2.25 -6.71 1.81
CA LEU A 109 -1.43 -7.87 1.52
C LEU A 109 -0.97 -8.52 2.83
N ASN A 110 -1.05 -9.85 2.89
CA ASN A 110 -0.47 -10.65 3.95
C ASN A 110 0.44 -11.70 3.31
N LYS A 111 1.73 -11.68 3.65
CA LYS A 111 2.77 -12.52 3.05
C LYS A 111 2.76 -12.47 1.52
N GLY A 112 2.57 -11.26 0.95
CA GLY A 112 2.48 -11.02 -0.49
C GLY A 112 1.16 -11.41 -1.16
N GLN A 113 0.25 -12.09 -0.46
CA GLN A 113 -1.07 -12.46 -0.97
C GLN A 113 -2.08 -11.35 -0.73
N VAL A 114 -2.93 -11.05 -1.72
CA VAL A 114 -4.00 -10.05 -1.59
C VAL A 114 -5.08 -10.63 -0.70
N ILE A 115 -5.37 -9.95 0.40
CA ILE A 115 -6.44 -10.32 1.33
C ILE A 115 -7.69 -9.48 1.10
N SER A 116 -7.52 -8.19 0.80
CA SER A 116 -8.61 -7.33 0.37
C SER A 116 -8.09 -6.20 -0.51
N THR A 117 -8.93 -5.71 -1.40
CA THR A 117 -8.61 -4.58 -2.25
C THR A 117 -9.88 -3.80 -2.56
N LYS A 118 -9.72 -2.52 -2.84
CA LYS A 118 -10.72 -1.65 -3.43
C LYS A 118 -9.97 -0.77 -4.41
N ILE A 119 -10.46 -0.66 -5.64
CA ILE A 119 -9.91 0.27 -6.61
C ILE A 119 -11.04 1.26 -6.89
N GLY A 120 -10.83 2.52 -6.52
CA GLY A 120 -11.73 3.59 -6.92
C GLY A 120 -11.66 3.79 -8.43
N GLU A 121 -12.78 4.16 -9.07
CA GLU A 121 -12.79 4.47 -10.49
C GLU A 121 -11.74 5.55 -10.81
N SER A 122 -10.70 5.18 -11.56
CA SER A 122 -9.82 6.13 -12.24
C SER A 122 -10.45 6.50 -13.58
N ASP A 123 -9.98 7.60 -14.18
CA ASP A 123 -10.29 7.88 -15.59
C ASP A 123 -9.95 6.63 -16.46
N LYS A 124 -10.79 6.33 -17.44
CA LYS A 124 -10.98 4.97 -18.02
C LYS A 124 -9.74 4.34 -18.68
N SER A 125 -8.65 5.10 -18.86
CA SER A 125 -7.43 4.66 -19.53
C SER A 125 -6.53 3.76 -18.68
N THR A 126 -6.48 3.95 -17.36
CA THR A 126 -5.56 3.21 -16.46
C THR A 126 -6.21 1.97 -15.82
N GLY A 127 -7.54 1.96 -15.71
CA GLY A 127 -8.30 0.87 -15.05
C GLY A 127 -8.16 -0.50 -15.71
N ILE A 128 -7.92 -0.55 -17.03
CA ILE A 128 -7.83 -1.81 -17.80
C ILE A 128 -6.56 -2.62 -17.41
N TYR A 129 -5.43 -1.97 -17.12
CA TYR A 129 -4.16 -2.64 -16.82
C TYR A 129 -4.12 -3.30 -15.44
N LEU A 130 -4.89 -2.77 -14.48
CA LEU A 130 -4.96 -3.37 -13.14
C LEU A 130 -5.81 -4.64 -13.16
N MET A 131 -6.91 -4.67 -13.92
CA MET A 131 -7.82 -5.82 -13.98
C MET A 131 -7.16 -7.09 -14.54
N SER A 132 -6.20 -6.97 -15.47
CA SER A 132 -5.51 -8.13 -16.06
C SER A 132 -4.48 -8.79 -15.13
N ASN A 133 -4.02 -8.10 -14.09
CA ASN A 133 -2.95 -8.57 -13.19
C ASN A 133 -3.45 -9.13 -11.85
N PHE A 134 -4.77 -9.12 -11.60
CA PHE A 134 -5.38 -9.70 -10.41
C PHE A 134 -6.38 -10.79 -10.80
N PRO A 135 -5.98 -12.08 -10.86
CA PRO A 135 -6.80 -13.17 -11.38
C PRO A 135 -8.05 -13.51 -10.57
N SER A 136 -8.33 -12.80 -9.46
CA SER A 136 -9.35 -13.20 -8.48
C SER A 136 -10.33 -12.09 -8.09
N LEU A 137 -10.49 -11.06 -8.91
CA LEU A 137 -11.43 -9.97 -8.63
C LEU A 137 -12.73 -10.18 -9.42
N GLU A 138 -13.70 -10.83 -8.79
CA GLU A 138 -15.09 -10.71 -9.20
C GLU A 138 -15.55 -9.25 -9.02
N TRP A 139 -16.26 -8.77 -10.03
CA TRP A 139 -16.66 -7.38 -10.19
C TRP A 139 -17.77 -6.98 -9.19
N TYR A 140 -17.77 -5.71 -8.76
CA TYR A 140 -18.96 -5.04 -8.24
C TYR A 140 -19.27 -3.87 -9.17
N ASP A 141 -20.24 -4.07 -10.06
CA ASP A 141 -20.81 -3.03 -10.92
C ASP A 141 -22.05 -2.52 -10.21
N GLN A 142 -21.99 -1.32 -9.64
CA GLN A 142 -23.18 -0.65 -9.13
C GLN A 142 -23.75 0.31 -10.19
N LYS A 143 -23.99 -0.22 -11.39
CA LYS A 143 -25.02 0.32 -12.27
C LYS A 143 -26.37 -0.24 -11.85
N ARG A 144 -27.26 0.68 -11.53
CA ARG A 144 -28.69 0.46 -11.32
C ARG A 144 -29.23 -0.52 -12.36
N GLY A 145 -29.82 -1.62 -11.89
CA GLY A 145 -30.73 -2.45 -12.66
C GLY A 145 -30.19 -3.83 -13.04
N THR A 146 -30.63 -4.82 -12.26
CA THR A 146 -30.91 -6.21 -12.64
C THR A 146 -29.75 -7.18 -12.98
N THR A 147 -29.68 -8.20 -12.12
CA THR A 147 -29.34 -9.62 -12.37
C THR A 147 -27.91 -10.09 -12.01
N GLN A 148 -27.88 -11.13 -11.16
CA GLN A 148 -26.72 -11.81 -10.59
C GLN A 148 -25.93 -12.63 -11.62
N ILE A 149 -24.62 -12.84 -11.39
CA ILE A 149 -23.88 -14.01 -11.91
C ILE A 149 -22.99 -14.56 -10.79
N TRP A 150 -23.05 -15.88 -10.60
CA TRP A 150 -22.24 -16.70 -9.69
C TRP A 150 -21.03 -17.26 -10.44
N VAL A 151 -19.87 -17.40 -9.81
CA VAL A 151 -18.95 -18.51 -10.14
C VAL A 151 -18.51 -19.23 -8.86
N VAL A 152 -18.86 -20.51 -8.84
CA VAL A 152 -18.51 -21.51 -7.83
C VAL A 152 -17.01 -21.82 -7.93
N ALA A 153 -16.34 -21.93 -6.78
CA ALA A 153 -14.99 -22.45 -6.71
C ALA A 153 -14.95 -23.90 -7.20
N ASP A 154 -13.97 -24.25 -8.04
CA ASP A 154 -13.51 -25.64 -8.11
C ASP A 154 -12.07 -25.75 -7.62
N HIS A 155 -11.89 -26.63 -6.64
CA HIS A 155 -10.62 -27.09 -6.11
C HIS A 155 -10.42 -28.52 -6.60
N GLY A 156 -9.45 -28.75 -7.48
CA GLY A 156 -9.08 -30.10 -7.88
C GLY A 156 -7.65 -30.21 -8.40
N ARG A 157 -6.76 -30.75 -7.55
CA ARG A 157 -5.52 -31.45 -7.97
C ARG A 157 -5.91 -32.51 -9.02
N SER A 158 -5.15 -32.72 -10.09
CA SER A 158 -3.91 -33.51 -10.16
C SER A 158 -3.23 -33.24 -11.50
#